data_AF-A0A9B7I194-F1
#
_entry.id   AF-A0A9B7I194-F1
#
_cell.length_a   1.000
_cell.length_b   1.000
_cell.length_c   1.000
_cell.angle_alpha   90.00
_cell.angle_beta   90.00
_cell.angle_gamma   90.00
#
_symmetry.space_group_name_H-M   'P 1'
#
loop_
_entity.id
_entity.type
_entity.pdbx_description
1 polymer ?
#
loop_
_entity_poly.entity_id
_entity_poly.type
_entity_poly.pdbx_seq_one_letter_code
_entity_poly.pdbx_strand_id
1 'polypeptide(L)'
;MNILDTCDIVVDVGGEYNPSKHRYDHHMRDFNESISTVIKKPGYDWTMKLSSAGLIYCHFGHEIIKHLIPQANDSDVELIFKHIYDTLIKEVDGIDNGVLMFNEEPVYRIVTDLSSRVKYLNPEWNSKDINVDSQFLKAVELTGQELVQHINYAAYVWLPARSIVQEAIDKRFEVDPSGEIIELLQFVPWSQHLYAIEKEQNVQPPLKFVIFSSDNYRVRGIPVEPNSFVCRLSLPEPWGGLRDEKLVSVSGIKDAVFVHSKRFVGGHLTREGAITMARKALELGKAV
;
A
#
# COMPACT_ATOMS: atom_id res chain seq x y z
N MET A 1 12.05 25.63 -36.53
CA MET A 1 10.93 24.90 -35.91
C MET A 1 11.53 24.00 -34.85
N ASN A 2 11.05 24.04 -33.61
CA ASN A 2 11.59 23.18 -32.55
C ASN A 2 11.15 21.74 -32.84
N ILE A 3 12.04 20.75 -32.68
CA ILE A 3 11.68 19.33 -32.89
C ILE A 3 10.52 18.91 -31.98
N LEU A 4 10.45 19.50 -30.78
CA LEU A 4 9.37 19.26 -29.82
C LEU A 4 8.00 19.72 -30.36
N ASP A 5 7.95 20.68 -31.28
CA ASP A 5 6.69 21.13 -31.90
C ASP A 5 6.14 20.10 -32.89
N THR A 6 6.98 19.17 -33.35
CA THR A 6 6.60 18.11 -34.28
C THR A 6 6.12 16.83 -33.58
N CYS A 7 6.33 16.72 -32.26
CA CYS A 7 5.90 15.58 -31.47
C CYS A 7 4.44 15.70 -31.04
N ASP A 8 3.71 14.59 -31.12
CA ASP A 8 2.32 14.49 -30.65
C ASP A 8 2.24 14.68 -29.13
N ILE A 9 3.14 14.02 -28.39
CA ILE A 9 3.26 14.09 -26.93
C ILE A 9 4.70 14.42 -26.58
N VAL A 10 4.89 15.35 -25.64
CA VAL A 10 6.20 15.68 -25.07
C VAL A 10 6.12 15.54 -23.55
N VAL A 11 7.03 14.76 -23.00
CA VAL A 11 7.06 14.39 -21.58
C VAL A 11 8.42 14.78 -21.03
N ASP A 12 8.42 15.38 -19.84
CA ASP A 12 9.64 15.69 -19.06
C ASP A 12 10.60 16.73 -19.63
N VAL A 13 10.34 17.24 -20.83
CA VAL A 13 11.16 18.24 -21.50
C VAL A 13 10.30 19.31 -22.17
N GLY A 14 10.91 20.46 -22.43
CA GLY A 14 10.27 21.57 -23.17
C GLY A 14 9.80 22.74 -22.29
N GLY A 15 9.80 22.59 -20.97
CA GLY A 15 9.49 23.66 -20.03
C GLY A 15 8.03 24.13 -20.09
N GLU A 16 7.10 23.26 -20.46
CA GLU A 16 5.67 23.57 -20.57
C GLU A 16 4.82 22.42 -20.02
N TYR A 17 3.83 22.77 -19.19
CA TYR A 17 2.70 21.91 -18.86
C TYR A 17 1.45 22.44 -19.56
N ASN A 18 0.97 21.69 -20.55
CA ASN A 18 -0.19 22.04 -21.34
C ASN A 18 -0.91 20.77 -21.82
N PRO A 19 -1.93 20.28 -21.09
CA PRO A 19 -2.67 19.07 -21.44
C PRO A 19 -3.31 19.13 -22.82
N SER A 20 -3.77 20.32 -23.26
CA SER A 20 -4.43 20.48 -24.57
C SER A 20 -3.49 20.29 -25.76
N LYS A 21 -2.18 20.42 -25.52
CA LYS A 21 -1.11 20.16 -26.49
C LYS A 21 -0.28 18.93 -26.13
N HIS A 22 -0.70 18.14 -25.15
CA HIS A 22 0.06 17.01 -24.63
C HIS A 22 1.53 17.35 -24.29
N ARG A 23 1.74 18.46 -23.56
CA ARG A 23 3.03 18.85 -22.99
C ARG A 23 2.99 18.59 -21.48
N TYR A 24 3.87 17.74 -20.99
CA TYR A 24 3.85 17.23 -19.61
C TYR A 24 5.24 17.34 -18.99
N ASP A 25 5.73 18.56 -18.85
CA ASP A 25 6.97 18.87 -18.12
C ASP A 25 6.62 19.48 -16.74
N HIS A 26 7.47 19.25 -15.74
CA HIS A 26 7.33 19.74 -14.36
C HIS A 26 8.52 20.63 -13.91
N HIS A 27 9.57 20.76 -14.74
CA HIS A 27 10.82 21.43 -14.38
C HIS A 27 10.73 22.96 -14.29
N MET A 28 9.59 23.57 -14.63
CA MET A 28 9.41 25.01 -14.58
C MET A 28 9.44 25.52 -13.14
N ARG A 29 10.11 26.66 -12.91
CA ARG A 29 10.26 27.29 -11.59
C ARG A 29 8.93 27.44 -10.84
N ASP A 30 7.89 27.82 -11.57
CA ASP A 30 6.58 28.13 -11.00
C ASP A 30 5.62 26.94 -11.05
N PHE A 31 6.08 25.76 -11.49
CA PHE A 31 5.26 24.55 -11.54
C PHE A 31 4.99 24.03 -10.13
N ASN A 32 3.71 23.92 -9.78
CA ASN A 32 3.26 23.50 -8.45
C ASN A 32 1.96 22.67 -8.53
N GLU A 33 1.75 21.95 -9.64
CA GLU A 33 0.57 21.12 -9.81
C GLU A 33 0.67 19.84 -8.96
N SER A 34 -0.48 19.43 -8.42
CA SER A 34 -0.70 18.19 -7.68
C SER A 34 -1.93 17.49 -8.26
N ILE A 35 -2.21 16.26 -7.83
CA ILE A 35 -3.48 15.61 -8.18
C ILE A 35 -4.69 16.51 -7.84
N SER A 36 -4.68 17.18 -6.68
CA SER A 36 -5.80 18.02 -6.26
C SER A 36 -6.04 19.26 -7.13
N THR A 37 -5.02 19.75 -7.82
CA THR A 37 -5.13 20.91 -8.72
C THR A 37 -5.48 20.51 -10.15
N VAL A 38 -5.02 19.33 -10.60
CA VAL A 38 -5.30 18.78 -11.93
C VAL A 38 -6.67 18.10 -11.99
N ILE A 39 -6.99 17.23 -11.03
CA ILE A 39 -8.27 16.50 -10.95
C ILE A 39 -9.18 17.20 -9.92
N LYS A 40 -9.99 18.14 -10.38
CA LYS A 40 -10.89 18.94 -9.54
C LYS A 40 -12.18 18.19 -9.17
N LYS A 41 -12.04 17.04 -8.48
CA LYS A 41 -13.13 16.15 -8.05
C LYS A 41 -12.96 15.77 -6.56
N PRO A 42 -14.06 15.59 -5.79
CA PRO A 42 -13.97 15.13 -4.41
C PRO A 42 -13.21 13.81 -4.25
N GLY A 43 -12.41 13.70 -3.19
CA GLY A 43 -11.61 12.51 -2.90
C GLY A 43 -10.34 12.39 -3.75
N TYR A 44 -9.85 13.51 -4.30
CA TYR A 44 -8.55 13.67 -4.96
C TYR A 44 -7.70 14.70 -4.22
N ASP A 45 -7.53 14.49 -2.91
CA ASP A 45 -6.97 15.51 -2.01
C ASP A 45 -5.42 15.46 -1.90
N TRP A 46 -4.76 14.68 -2.77
CA TRP A 46 -3.29 14.57 -2.75
C TRP A 46 -2.64 15.88 -3.21
N THR A 47 -1.70 16.35 -2.38
CA THR A 47 -0.94 17.59 -2.56
C THR A 47 0.50 17.36 -2.96
N MET A 48 0.93 16.11 -3.17
CA MET A 48 2.27 15.79 -3.69
C MET A 48 2.44 16.48 -5.05
N LYS A 49 3.56 17.20 -5.21
CA LYS A 49 3.92 17.84 -6.48
C LYS A 49 4.11 16.75 -7.54
N LEU A 50 3.47 16.90 -8.70
CA LEU A 50 3.55 15.90 -9.76
C LEU A 50 4.90 15.97 -10.48
N SER A 51 5.42 14.80 -10.83
CA SER A 51 6.42 14.62 -11.90
C SER A 51 5.70 14.47 -13.24
N SER A 52 6.47 14.32 -14.31
CA SER A 52 5.93 13.96 -15.62
C SER A 52 5.16 12.63 -15.60
N ALA A 53 5.57 11.66 -14.77
CA ALA A 53 4.82 10.41 -14.58
C ALA A 53 3.44 10.66 -13.93
N GLY A 54 3.40 11.47 -12.87
CA GLY A 54 2.16 11.89 -12.22
C GLY A 54 1.23 12.67 -13.14
N LEU A 55 1.77 13.55 -13.99
CA LEU A 55 1.00 14.29 -14.97
C LEU A 55 0.36 13.37 -16.01
N ILE A 56 1.13 12.47 -16.62
CA ILE A 56 0.58 11.46 -17.55
C ILE A 56 -0.50 10.64 -16.86
N TYR A 57 -0.23 10.19 -15.63
CA TYR A 57 -1.19 9.38 -14.90
C TYR A 57 -2.49 10.14 -14.57
N CYS A 58 -2.42 11.42 -14.22
CA CYS A 58 -3.63 12.24 -14.01
C CYS A 58 -4.55 12.33 -15.24
N HIS A 59 -3.96 12.44 -16.44
CA HIS A 59 -4.74 12.65 -17.67
C HIS A 59 -5.18 11.35 -18.33
N PHE A 60 -4.39 10.29 -18.21
CA PHE A 60 -4.60 9.04 -18.95
C PHE A 60 -4.78 7.81 -18.05
N GLY A 61 -4.57 7.91 -16.73
CA GLY A 61 -4.57 6.77 -15.83
C GLY A 61 -5.89 5.99 -15.85
N HIS A 62 -7.04 6.67 -15.82
CA HIS A 62 -8.35 5.99 -15.94
C HIS A 62 -8.51 5.26 -17.27
N GLU A 63 -8.08 5.87 -18.38
CA GLU A 63 -8.14 5.25 -19.71
C GLU A 63 -7.22 4.03 -19.81
N ILE A 64 -5.99 4.13 -19.30
CA ILE A 64 -5.01 3.03 -19.25
C ILE A 64 -5.57 1.88 -18.42
N ILE A 65 -6.11 2.15 -17.23
CA ILE A 65 -6.71 1.12 -16.37
C ILE A 65 -7.89 0.46 -17.07
N LYS A 66 -8.79 1.25 -17.69
CA LYS A 66 -9.95 0.72 -18.41
C LYS A 66 -9.52 -0.13 -19.63
N HIS A 67 -8.46 0.26 -20.31
CA HIS A 67 -7.90 -0.50 -21.43
C HIS A 67 -7.32 -1.85 -20.98
N LEU A 68 -6.57 -1.86 -19.87
CA LEU A 68 -5.96 -3.08 -19.31
C LEU A 68 -6.97 -3.99 -18.62
N ILE A 69 -8.02 -3.42 -18.03
CA ILE A 69 -9.08 -4.13 -17.28
C ILE A 69 -10.47 -3.77 -17.85
N PRO A 70 -10.82 -4.22 -19.08
CA PRO A 70 -12.05 -3.79 -19.76
C PRO A 70 -13.35 -4.09 -18.99
N GLN A 71 -13.34 -5.13 -18.16
CA GLN A 71 -14.47 -5.56 -17.35
C GLN A 71 -14.70 -4.71 -16.09
N ALA A 72 -13.72 -3.91 -15.65
CA ALA A 72 -13.88 -3.04 -14.48
C ALA A 72 -14.94 -1.98 -14.78
N ASN A 73 -15.88 -1.78 -13.86
CA ASN A 73 -16.83 -0.67 -13.95
C ASN A 73 -16.16 0.66 -13.54
N ASP A 74 -16.84 1.80 -13.74
CA ASP A 74 -16.24 3.11 -13.48
C ASP A 74 -15.85 3.32 -12.00
N SER A 75 -16.58 2.71 -11.06
CA SER A 75 -16.24 2.74 -9.64
C SER A 75 -14.99 1.91 -9.33
N ASP A 76 -14.83 0.76 -9.97
CA ASP A 76 -13.64 -0.08 -9.82
C ASP A 76 -12.41 0.62 -10.40
N VAL A 77 -12.54 1.22 -11.59
CA VAL A 77 -11.48 2.01 -12.23
C VAL A 77 -11.06 3.16 -11.33
N GLU A 78 -12.00 3.87 -10.71
CA GLU A 78 -11.72 4.94 -9.76
C GLU A 78 -10.94 4.44 -8.52
N LEU A 79 -11.32 3.30 -7.96
CA LEU A 79 -10.64 2.73 -6.79
C LEU A 79 -9.23 2.23 -7.14
N ILE A 80 -9.08 1.56 -8.29
CA ILE A 80 -7.78 1.14 -8.82
C ILE A 80 -6.91 2.38 -9.07
N PHE A 81 -7.47 3.44 -9.67
CA PHE A 81 -6.73 4.66 -9.97
C PHE A 81 -6.06 5.21 -8.72
N LYS A 82 -6.85 5.36 -7.64
CA LYS A 82 -6.39 5.91 -6.36
C LYS A 82 -5.38 5.01 -5.69
N HIS A 83 -5.58 3.69 -5.74
CA HIS A 83 -4.64 2.73 -5.21
C HIS A 83 -3.28 2.84 -5.91
N ILE A 84 -3.26 2.79 -7.24
CA ILE A 84 -2.02 2.87 -8.03
C ILE A 84 -1.33 4.23 -7.86
N TYR A 85 -2.08 5.32 -7.73
CA TYR A 85 -1.47 6.60 -7.40
C TYR A 85 -0.73 6.52 -6.07
N ASP A 86 -1.41 6.06 -5.01
CA ASP A 86 -0.86 6.07 -3.66
C ASP A 86 0.28 5.06 -3.46
N THR A 87 0.29 3.95 -4.19
CA THR A 87 1.27 2.85 -4.02
C THR A 87 2.40 2.81 -5.05
N LEU A 88 2.31 3.58 -6.14
CA LEU A 88 3.32 3.56 -7.20
C LEU A 88 3.66 4.97 -7.68
N ILE A 89 2.69 5.71 -8.23
CA ILE A 89 2.98 6.97 -8.92
C ILE A 89 3.45 8.07 -7.97
N LYS A 90 2.86 8.15 -6.77
CA LYS A 90 3.25 9.11 -5.74
C LYS A 90 4.67 8.91 -5.22
N GLU A 91 5.18 7.67 -5.22
CA GLU A 91 6.58 7.38 -4.91
C GLU A 91 7.50 7.99 -5.98
N VAL A 92 7.17 7.77 -7.26
CA VAL A 92 7.90 8.35 -8.40
C VAL A 92 7.86 9.88 -8.34
N ASP A 93 6.68 10.47 -8.15
CA ASP A 93 6.49 11.93 -8.02
C ASP A 93 7.35 12.52 -6.89
N GLY A 94 7.35 11.86 -5.73
CA GLY A 94 8.11 12.30 -4.57
C GLY A 94 9.62 12.25 -4.81
N ILE A 95 10.13 11.14 -5.36
CA ILE A 95 11.57 10.97 -5.64
C ILE A 95 12.05 12.00 -6.66
N ASP A 96 11.30 12.16 -7.76
CA ASP A 96 11.69 13.02 -8.88
C ASP A 96 11.65 14.51 -8.53
N ASN A 97 10.68 14.93 -7.72
CA ASN A 97 10.64 16.29 -7.19
C ASN A 97 11.54 16.52 -5.96
N GLY A 98 12.35 15.53 -5.55
CA GLY A 98 13.27 15.65 -4.42
C GLY A 98 12.57 15.82 -3.06
N VAL A 99 11.36 15.29 -2.92
CA VAL A 99 10.57 15.33 -1.69
C VAL A 99 11.13 14.32 -0.69
N LEU A 100 11.37 14.76 0.55
CA LEU A 100 11.80 13.87 1.62
C LEU A 100 10.68 12.89 1.99
N MET A 101 11.02 11.60 2.08
CA MET A 101 10.07 10.56 2.50
C MET A 101 9.65 10.72 3.96
N PHE A 102 10.54 11.22 4.82
CA PHE A 102 10.31 11.49 6.24
C PHE A 102 10.97 12.81 6.65
N ASN A 103 10.47 13.45 7.70
CA ASN A 103 11.06 14.67 8.27
C ASN A 103 12.35 14.41 9.06
N GLU A 104 12.63 13.15 9.39
CA GLU A 104 13.79 12.71 10.15
C GLU A 104 14.71 11.84 9.27
N GLU A 105 15.98 11.74 9.65
CA GLU A 105 16.95 10.90 8.95
C GLU A 105 16.60 9.41 9.12
N PRO A 106 16.45 8.65 8.03
CA PRO A 106 16.08 7.25 8.12
C PRO A 106 17.25 6.41 8.65
N VAL A 107 16.96 5.50 9.59
CA VAL A 107 17.96 4.59 10.18
C VAL A 107 18.51 3.54 9.18
N TYR A 108 17.84 3.33 8.05
CA TYR A 108 18.31 2.53 6.92
C TYR A 108 17.77 3.11 5.60
N ARG A 109 18.41 2.78 4.48
CA ARG A 109 17.99 3.26 3.14
C ARG A 109 17.31 2.15 2.35
N ILE A 110 16.27 2.51 1.60
CA ILE A 110 15.68 1.68 0.55
C ILE A 110 16.37 2.05 -0.75
N VAL A 111 16.89 1.05 -1.47
CA VAL A 111 17.65 1.22 -2.73
C VAL A 111 17.15 0.27 -3.83
N THR A 112 15.96 -0.27 -3.65
CA THR A 112 15.36 -1.31 -4.51
C THR A 112 14.03 -0.88 -5.12
N ASP A 113 13.65 0.38 -4.94
CA ASP A 113 12.46 1.01 -5.54
C ASP A 113 12.59 1.09 -7.08
N LEU A 114 11.50 1.45 -7.75
CA LEU A 114 11.46 1.51 -9.22
C LEU A 114 12.49 2.50 -9.77
N SER A 115 12.60 3.70 -9.18
CA SER A 115 13.55 4.73 -9.61
C SER A 115 15.01 4.26 -9.44
N SER A 116 15.33 3.55 -8.36
CA SER A 116 16.63 2.91 -8.16
C SER A 116 16.92 1.84 -9.21
N ARG A 117 15.94 1.00 -9.56
CA ARG A 117 16.07 -0.04 -10.60
C ARG A 117 16.28 0.56 -11.99
N VAL A 118 15.53 1.61 -12.33
CA VAL A 118 15.73 2.38 -13.57
C VAL A 118 17.11 3.03 -13.59
N LYS A 119 17.57 3.59 -12.46
CA LYS A 119 18.91 4.19 -12.35
C LYS A 119 20.02 3.20 -12.69
N TYR A 120 19.88 1.92 -12.32
CA TYR A 120 20.86 0.88 -12.67
C TYR A 120 20.89 0.53 -14.16
N LEU A 121 19.94 0.99 -14.95
CA LEU A 121 19.97 0.88 -16.40
C LEU A 121 20.69 2.05 -17.07
N ASN A 122 21.03 3.12 -16.36
CA ASN A 122 21.86 4.17 -16.94
C ASN A 122 23.25 3.62 -17.30
N PRO A 123 23.88 4.12 -18.39
CA PRO A 123 25.26 3.77 -18.70
C PRO A 123 26.17 4.02 -17.50
N GLU A 124 27.02 3.05 -17.16
CA GLU A 124 28.00 3.26 -16.10
C GLU A 124 29.03 4.30 -16.55
N TRP A 125 29.47 5.15 -15.62
CA TRP A 125 30.44 6.22 -15.92
C TRP A 125 31.77 5.72 -16.48
N ASN A 126 32.11 4.45 -16.20
CA ASN A 126 33.34 3.78 -16.60
C ASN A 126 33.16 2.80 -17.77
N SER A 127 31.96 2.73 -18.36
CA SER A 127 31.70 1.91 -19.54
C SER A 127 32.06 2.67 -20.81
N LYS A 128 32.57 1.94 -21.80
CA LYS A 128 32.80 2.44 -23.16
C LYS A 128 31.71 1.89 -24.07
N ASP A 129 31.21 2.72 -24.98
CA ASP A 129 30.36 2.32 -26.11
C ASP A 129 28.97 1.74 -25.74
N ILE A 130 28.36 2.18 -24.63
CA ILE A 130 26.96 1.84 -24.32
C ILE A 130 26.01 2.67 -25.18
N ASN A 131 25.09 2.00 -25.87
CA ASN A 131 23.99 2.63 -26.57
C ASN A 131 22.89 3.03 -25.56
N VAL A 132 22.67 4.34 -25.38
CA VAL A 132 21.69 4.91 -24.45
C VAL A 132 20.25 4.54 -24.83
N ASP A 133 19.91 4.52 -26.12
CA ASP A 133 18.55 4.19 -26.59
C ASP A 133 18.19 2.74 -26.24
N SER A 134 19.15 1.82 -26.38
CA SER A 134 18.96 0.43 -25.97
C SER A 134 18.72 0.29 -24.46
N GLN A 135 19.36 1.12 -23.64
CA GLN A 135 19.14 1.15 -22.19
C GLN A 135 17.80 1.79 -21.83
N PHE A 136 17.42 2.85 -22.54
CA PHE A 136 16.11 3.48 -22.41
C PHE A 136 14.97 2.49 -22.68
N LEU A 137 15.07 1.68 -23.75
CA LEU A 137 14.04 0.66 -24.04
C LEU A 137 13.92 -0.40 -22.94
N LYS A 138 15.02 -0.78 -22.28
CA LYS A 138 14.97 -1.64 -21.09
C LYS A 138 14.26 -0.96 -19.92
N ALA A 139 14.48 0.34 -19.74
CA ALA A 139 13.79 1.10 -18.70
C ALA A 139 12.28 1.21 -18.99
N VAL A 140 11.88 1.42 -20.25
CA VAL A 140 10.48 1.40 -20.68
C VAL A 140 9.83 0.04 -20.42
N GLU A 141 10.52 -1.06 -20.75
CA GLU A 141 10.02 -2.41 -20.46
C GLU A 141 9.86 -2.63 -18.95
N LEU A 142 10.88 -2.27 -18.16
CA LEU A 142 10.88 -2.39 -16.71
C LEU A 142 9.72 -1.62 -16.06
N THR A 143 9.55 -0.34 -16.39
CA THR A 143 8.50 0.50 -15.81
C THR A 143 7.12 0.11 -16.31
N GLY A 144 6.99 -0.30 -17.57
CA GLY A 144 5.76 -0.81 -18.15
C GLY A 144 5.30 -2.10 -17.47
N GLN A 145 6.21 -3.06 -17.25
CA GLN A 145 5.93 -4.29 -16.52
C GLN A 145 5.51 -4.01 -15.07
N GLU A 146 6.20 -3.09 -14.38
CA GLU A 146 5.85 -2.69 -13.02
C GLU A 146 4.42 -2.11 -12.97
N LEU A 147 4.09 -1.15 -13.85
CA LEU A 147 2.76 -0.54 -13.90
C LEU A 147 1.66 -1.58 -14.14
N VAL A 148 1.86 -2.47 -15.12
CA VAL A 148 0.89 -3.53 -15.44
C VAL A 148 0.74 -4.51 -14.27
N GLN A 149 1.84 -4.85 -13.58
CA GLN A 149 1.80 -5.71 -12.41
C GLN A 149 0.99 -5.08 -11.27
N HIS A 150 1.22 -3.80 -10.97
CA HIS A 150 0.47 -3.07 -9.93
C HIS A 150 -1.02 -2.98 -10.29
N ILE A 151 -1.37 -2.65 -11.53
CA ILE A 151 -2.77 -2.58 -11.99
C ILE A 151 -3.45 -3.95 -11.88
N ASN A 152 -2.78 -5.02 -12.33
CA ASN A 152 -3.32 -6.38 -12.23
C ASN A 152 -3.51 -6.81 -10.76
N TYR A 153 -2.53 -6.53 -9.89
CA TYR A 153 -2.66 -6.80 -8.46
C TYR A 153 -3.84 -6.02 -7.86
N ALA A 154 -3.95 -4.73 -8.18
CA ALA A 154 -5.03 -3.88 -7.73
C ALA A 154 -6.40 -4.44 -8.12
N ALA A 155 -6.57 -4.81 -9.39
CA ALA A 155 -7.83 -5.27 -9.95
C ALA A 155 -8.23 -6.68 -9.48
N TYR A 156 -7.28 -7.62 -9.44
CA TYR A 156 -7.58 -9.05 -9.26
C TYR A 156 -7.32 -9.58 -7.86
N VAL A 157 -6.56 -8.85 -7.03
CA VAL A 157 -6.18 -9.30 -5.69
C VAL A 157 -6.62 -8.32 -4.61
N TRP A 158 -6.25 -7.05 -4.76
CA TRP A 158 -6.54 -6.03 -3.75
C TRP A 158 -8.02 -5.65 -3.74
N LEU A 159 -8.61 -5.28 -4.88
CA LEU A 159 -10.00 -4.79 -4.92
C LEU A 159 -11.03 -5.84 -4.44
N PRO A 160 -10.96 -7.12 -4.88
CA PRO A 160 -11.89 -8.15 -4.42
C PRO A 160 -11.78 -8.44 -2.92
N ALA A 161 -10.62 -8.16 -2.28
CA ALA A 161 -10.45 -8.36 -0.85
C ALA A 161 -11.38 -7.46 -0.01
N ARG A 162 -11.84 -6.33 -0.56
CA ARG A 162 -12.66 -5.36 0.17
C ARG A 162 -13.93 -5.98 0.73
N SER A 163 -14.65 -6.78 -0.06
CA SER A 163 -15.91 -7.41 0.38
C SER A 163 -15.67 -8.41 1.51
N ILE A 164 -14.56 -9.15 1.46
CA ILE A 164 -14.18 -10.13 2.50
C ILE A 164 -13.87 -9.40 3.81
N VAL A 165 -13.15 -8.28 3.75
CA VAL A 165 -12.86 -7.46 4.94
C VAL A 165 -14.13 -6.84 5.50
N GLN A 166 -15.01 -6.33 4.64
CA GLN A 166 -16.31 -5.78 5.07
C GLN A 166 -17.13 -6.82 5.81
N GLU A 167 -17.26 -8.02 5.24
CA GLU A 167 -18.00 -9.13 5.85
C GLU A 167 -17.40 -9.52 7.21
N ALA A 168 -16.07 -9.56 7.33
CA ALA A 168 -15.37 -9.85 8.58
C ALA A 168 -15.64 -8.78 9.65
N ILE A 169 -15.74 -7.51 9.27
CA ILE A 169 -16.09 -6.40 10.16
C ILE A 169 -17.56 -6.49 10.59
N ASP A 170 -18.47 -6.82 9.68
CA ASP A 170 -19.90 -6.93 9.98
C ASP A 170 -20.17 -8.09 10.96
N LYS A 171 -19.47 -9.22 10.78
CA LYS A 171 -19.57 -10.42 11.63
C LYS A 171 -18.73 -10.38 12.90
N ARG A 172 -18.06 -9.27 13.20
CA ARG A 172 -17.12 -9.18 14.35
C ARG A 172 -17.73 -9.59 15.70
N PHE A 173 -19.02 -9.32 15.91
CA PHE A 173 -19.73 -9.70 17.13
C PHE A 173 -20.06 -11.20 17.22
N GLU A 174 -20.09 -11.90 16.08
CA GLU A 174 -20.20 -13.36 16.03
C GLU A 174 -18.86 -14.04 16.36
N VAL A 175 -17.74 -13.37 16.05
CA VAL A 175 -16.38 -13.83 16.39
C VAL A 175 -16.11 -13.61 17.88
N ASP A 176 -16.39 -12.41 18.37
CA ASP A 176 -16.21 -12.07 19.78
C ASP A 176 -17.21 -11.00 20.24
N PRO A 177 -17.89 -11.17 21.39
CA PRO A 177 -18.86 -10.19 21.90
C PRO A 177 -18.30 -8.79 22.13
N SER A 178 -16.98 -8.60 22.26
CA SER A 178 -16.39 -7.25 22.36
C SER A 178 -16.58 -6.43 21.08
N GLY A 179 -16.68 -7.09 19.92
CA GLY A 179 -16.61 -6.44 18.62
C GLY A 179 -15.25 -5.83 18.29
N GLU A 180 -14.19 -6.14 19.04
CA GLU A 180 -12.82 -5.64 18.83
C GLU A 180 -11.94 -6.64 18.05
N ILE A 181 -12.49 -7.81 17.69
CA ILE A 181 -11.80 -8.91 16.99
C ILE A 181 -12.58 -9.23 15.71
N ILE A 182 -11.88 -9.26 14.58
CA ILE A 182 -12.43 -9.78 13.31
C ILE A 182 -11.73 -11.08 12.94
N GLU A 183 -12.42 -11.90 12.14
CA GLU A 183 -11.84 -13.09 11.53
C GLU A 183 -11.93 -13.02 10.00
N LEU A 184 -10.81 -13.25 9.34
CA LEU A 184 -10.74 -13.51 7.91
C LEU A 184 -10.60 -15.03 7.70
N LEU A 185 -11.60 -15.65 7.07
CA LEU A 185 -11.59 -17.09 6.80
C LEU A 185 -10.44 -17.53 5.88
N GLN A 186 -9.92 -16.59 5.09
CA GLN A 186 -8.72 -16.75 4.27
C GLN A 186 -7.87 -15.48 4.37
N PHE A 187 -6.56 -15.59 4.18
CA PHE A 187 -5.70 -14.41 4.11
C PHE A 187 -6.01 -13.60 2.85
N VAL A 188 -6.24 -12.30 3.03
CA VAL A 188 -6.43 -11.30 1.97
C VAL A 188 -5.65 -10.03 2.31
N PRO A 189 -5.31 -9.15 1.34
CA PRO A 189 -4.77 -7.83 1.63
C PRO A 189 -5.80 -6.97 2.37
N TRP A 190 -5.83 -7.06 3.70
CA TRP A 190 -6.88 -6.49 4.52
C TRP A 190 -6.61 -5.07 5.03
N SER A 191 -5.33 -4.71 5.21
CA SER A 191 -4.92 -3.53 5.98
C SER A 191 -5.59 -2.25 5.49
N GLN A 192 -5.35 -1.83 4.24
CA GLN A 192 -5.91 -0.59 3.69
C GLN A 192 -7.45 -0.58 3.69
N HIS A 193 -8.08 -1.71 3.33
CA HIS A 193 -9.55 -1.83 3.34
C HIS A 193 -10.13 -1.69 4.74
N LEU A 194 -9.48 -2.27 5.74
CA LEU A 194 -9.91 -2.18 7.14
C LEU A 194 -9.98 -0.72 7.59
N TYR A 195 -8.92 0.07 7.39
CA TYR A 195 -8.94 1.49 7.79
C TYR A 195 -9.95 2.32 7.00
N ALA A 196 -10.11 2.05 5.70
CA ALA A 196 -11.09 2.73 4.88
C ALA A 196 -12.52 2.47 5.37
N ILE A 197 -12.87 1.19 5.56
CA ILE A 197 -14.20 0.77 6.03
C ILE A 197 -14.47 1.29 7.45
N GLU A 198 -13.48 1.20 8.36
CA GLU A 198 -13.62 1.73 9.72
C GLU A 198 -13.98 3.21 9.73
N LYS A 199 -13.33 4.01 8.86
CA LYS A 199 -13.61 5.44 8.70
C LYS A 199 -14.97 5.69 8.07
N GLU A 200 -15.31 4.97 6.99
CA GLU A 200 -16.58 5.13 6.26
C GLU A 200 -17.79 4.78 7.13
N GLN A 201 -17.68 3.75 7.96
CA GLN A 201 -18.79 3.25 8.78
C GLN A 201 -18.74 3.71 10.23
N ASN A 202 -17.71 4.48 10.62
CA ASN A 202 -17.44 4.89 11.99
C ASN A 202 -17.51 3.68 12.95
N VAL A 203 -16.75 2.62 12.64
CA VAL A 203 -16.79 1.36 13.38
C VAL A 203 -16.37 1.58 14.83
N GLN A 204 -17.24 1.16 15.75
CA GLN A 204 -16.99 1.19 17.18
C GLN A 204 -17.37 -0.17 17.81
N PRO A 205 -16.66 -0.61 18.88
CA PRO A 205 -15.36 -0.08 19.34
C PRO A 205 -14.24 -0.31 18.29
N PRO A 206 -13.07 0.37 18.42
CA PRO A 206 -11.98 0.19 17.47
C PRO A 206 -11.49 -1.25 17.41
N LEU A 207 -11.26 -1.77 16.20
CA LEU A 207 -10.76 -3.12 16.01
C LEU A 207 -9.32 -3.21 16.50
N LYS A 208 -8.98 -4.29 17.21
CA LYS A 208 -7.64 -4.51 17.79
C LYS A 208 -6.93 -5.72 17.24
N PHE A 209 -7.65 -6.77 16.85
CA PHE A 209 -7.06 -7.99 16.34
C PHE A 209 -7.74 -8.50 15.07
N VAL A 210 -6.93 -9.06 14.17
CA VAL A 210 -7.37 -9.85 13.02
C VAL A 210 -6.93 -11.29 13.25
N ILE A 211 -7.89 -12.22 13.20
CA ILE A 211 -7.65 -13.65 13.15
C ILE A 211 -7.69 -14.11 11.71
N PHE A 212 -6.77 -14.96 11.27
CA PHE A 212 -6.83 -15.55 9.94
C PHE A 212 -6.16 -16.92 9.86
N SER A 213 -6.63 -17.74 8.94
CA SER A 213 -6.05 -19.05 8.65
C SER A 213 -4.77 -18.95 7.82
N SER A 214 -3.81 -19.82 8.14
CA SER A 214 -2.53 -20.07 7.45
C SER A 214 -2.22 -21.57 7.64
N ASP A 215 -0.96 -22.01 7.68
CA ASP A 215 -0.62 -23.39 8.09
C ASP A 215 -1.16 -23.72 9.51
N ASN A 216 -1.31 -22.67 10.32
CA ASN A 216 -1.98 -22.62 11.63
C ASN A 216 -2.77 -21.31 11.71
N TYR A 217 -3.52 -21.08 12.79
CA TYR A 217 -4.22 -19.81 12.97
C TYR A 217 -3.30 -18.70 13.47
N ARG A 218 -3.49 -17.50 12.93
CA ARG A 218 -2.76 -16.29 13.33
C ARG A 218 -3.66 -15.37 14.13
N VAL A 219 -3.08 -14.75 15.14
CA VAL A 219 -3.64 -13.57 15.82
C VAL A 219 -2.69 -12.41 15.55
N ARG A 220 -3.16 -11.38 14.83
CA ARG A 220 -2.34 -10.22 14.47
C ARG A 220 -2.97 -8.96 15.06
N GLY A 221 -2.16 -8.18 15.78
CA GLY A 221 -2.54 -6.85 16.24
C GLY A 221 -2.72 -5.90 15.05
N ILE A 222 -3.79 -5.11 15.08
CA ILE A 222 -4.04 -4.09 14.07
C ILE A 222 -3.14 -2.88 14.39
N PRO A 223 -2.29 -2.43 13.46
CA PRO A 223 -1.48 -1.23 13.64
C PRO A 223 -2.32 0.03 13.92
N VAL A 224 -1.73 1.06 14.52
CA VAL A 224 -2.40 2.36 14.66
C VAL A 224 -2.66 3.00 13.29
N GLU A 225 -1.79 2.73 12.32
CA GLU A 225 -1.85 3.21 10.93
C GLU A 225 -1.31 2.12 9.98
N PRO A 226 -1.73 2.07 8.70
CA PRO A 226 -1.42 0.97 7.77
C PRO A 226 0.03 0.46 7.72
N ASN A 227 1.02 1.37 7.90
CA ASN A 227 2.46 1.06 7.82
C ASN A 227 3.18 1.15 9.18
N SER A 228 2.43 1.31 10.28
CA SER A 228 3.02 1.42 11.62
C SER A 228 3.42 0.05 12.17
N PHE A 229 4.55 0.01 12.89
CA PHE A 229 4.93 -1.14 13.70
C PHE A 229 4.27 -1.14 15.09
N VAL A 230 3.57 -0.06 15.44
CA VAL A 230 2.86 0.08 16.71
C VAL A 230 1.43 -0.42 16.54
N CYS A 231 1.06 -1.47 17.28
CA CYS A 231 -0.30 -2.00 17.32
C CYS A 231 -1.20 -1.16 18.23
N ARG A 232 -2.49 -1.03 17.88
CA ARG A 232 -3.53 -0.48 18.76
C ARG A 232 -3.59 -1.23 20.09
N LEU A 233 -3.38 -2.55 20.01
CA LEU A 233 -3.07 -3.39 21.15
C LEU A 233 -2.11 -4.50 20.73
N SER A 234 -0.97 -4.58 21.41
CA SER A 234 0.00 -5.67 21.23
C SER A 234 -0.39 -6.88 22.07
N LEU A 235 0.06 -8.06 21.66
CA LEU A 235 -0.04 -9.26 22.51
C LEU A 235 0.69 -9.04 23.86
N PRO A 236 0.29 -9.73 24.94
CA PRO A 236 0.85 -9.55 26.28
C PRO A 236 2.38 -9.60 26.32
N GLU A 237 2.98 -8.71 27.13
CA GLU A 237 4.44 -8.62 27.28
C GLU A 237 5.07 -9.96 27.66
N PRO A 238 4.54 -10.72 28.63
CA PRO A 238 5.14 -12.00 29.04
C PRO A 238 5.16 -13.06 27.95
N TRP A 239 4.39 -12.90 26.87
CA TRP A 239 4.35 -13.87 25.76
C TRP A 239 5.43 -13.60 24.71
N GLY A 240 5.97 -12.38 24.66
CA GLY A 240 6.87 -11.92 23.60
C GLY A 240 8.09 -12.81 23.42
N GLY A 241 8.24 -13.39 22.21
CA GLY A 241 9.38 -14.23 21.86
C GLY A 241 9.29 -15.67 22.38
N LEU A 242 8.21 -16.03 23.08
CA LEU A 242 7.97 -17.40 23.54
C LEU A 242 7.35 -18.26 22.44
N ARG A 243 7.58 -19.57 22.57
CA ARG A 243 7.08 -20.61 21.67
C ARG A 243 6.66 -21.84 22.46
N ASP A 244 5.75 -22.61 21.89
CA ASP A 244 5.35 -23.96 22.30
C ASP A 244 5.15 -24.06 23.83
N GLU A 245 5.74 -25.06 24.50
CA GLU A 245 5.55 -25.32 25.93
C GLU A 245 5.80 -24.10 26.84
N LYS A 246 6.77 -23.24 26.49
CA LYS A 246 7.06 -22.03 27.26
C LYS A 246 5.92 -21.02 27.13
N LEU A 247 5.37 -20.85 25.93
CA LEU A 247 4.22 -19.98 25.71
C LEU A 247 2.97 -20.55 26.38
N VAL A 248 2.73 -21.86 26.28
CA VAL A 248 1.61 -22.53 26.95
C VAL A 248 1.68 -22.34 28.47
N SER A 249 2.87 -22.52 29.06
CA SER A 249 3.10 -22.34 30.50
C SER A 249 2.79 -20.91 30.98
N VAL A 250 3.20 -19.88 30.22
CA VAL A 250 3.01 -18.47 30.60
C VAL A 250 1.61 -17.96 30.25
N SER A 251 1.04 -18.37 29.13
CA SER A 251 -0.28 -17.90 28.67
C SER A 251 -1.44 -18.66 29.31
N GLY A 252 -1.22 -19.91 29.73
CA GLY A 252 -2.27 -20.84 30.12
C GLY A 252 -3.13 -21.32 28.95
N ILE A 253 -2.74 -21.04 27.70
CA ILE A 253 -3.49 -21.38 26.50
C ILE A 253 -2.82 -22.60 25.86
N LYS A 254 -3.49 -23.76 25.97
CA LYS A 254 -3.03 -25.02 25.39
C LYS A 254 -2.91 -24.88 23.87
N ASP A 255 -1.85 -25.46 23.28
CA ASP A 255 -1.60 -25.48 21.84
C ASP A 255 -1.26 -24.12 21.20
N ALA A 256 -0.88 -23.14 22.03
CA ALA A 256 -0.28 -21.89 21.57
C ALA A 256 1.13 -22.15 20.99
N VAL A 257 1.39 -21.66 19.77
CA VAL A 257 2.58 -22.02 18.97
C VAL A 257 3.69 -21.00 19.18
N PHE A 258 3.40 -19.71 19.01
CA PHE A 258 4.39 -18.66 19.26
C PHE A 258 3.76 -17.27 19.42
N VAL A 259 4.54 -16.34 19.96
CA VAL A 259 4.31 -14.90 19.84
C VAL A 259 5.62 -14.21 19.42
N HIS A 260 5.56 -13.36 18.40
CA HIS A 260 6.73 -12.60 17.94
C HIS A 260 7.31 -11.75 19.08
N SER A 261 8.64 -11.55 19.13
CA SER A 261 9.30 -10.76 20.19
C SER A 261 8.77 -9.34 20.30
N LYS A 262 8.39 -8.73 19.16
CA LYS A 262 7.71 -7.43 19.08
C LYS A 262 6.19 -7.47 19.29
N ARG A 263 5.62 -8.64 19.56
CA ARG A 263 4.22 -8.85 20.01
C ARG A 263 3.11 -8.43 19.05
N PHE A 264 3.43 -8.14 17.79
CA PHE A 264 2.43 -7.79 16.78
C PHE A 264 1.69 -9.00 16.18
N VAL A 265 2.24 -10.21 16.32
CA VAL A 265 1.61 -11.44 15.80
C VAL A 265 1.92 -12.64 16.69
N GLY A 266 0.94 -13.52 16.80
CA GLY A 266 1.05 -14.84 17.44
C GLY A 266 0.41 -15.93 16.58
N GLY A 267 0.62 -17.17 16.98
CA GLY A 267 0.10 -18.35 16.31
C GLY A 267 -0.48 -19.37 17.27
N HIS A 268 -1.54 -20.04 16.83
CA HIS A 268 -2.22 -21.09 17.56
C HIS A 268 -2.64 -22.22 16.61
N LEU A 269 -2.66 -23.48 17.05
CA LEU A 269 -3.05 -24.60 16.18
C LEU A 269 -4.51 -24.52 15.72
N THR A 270 -5.42 -24.15 16.62
CA THR A 270 -6.87 -24.03 16.35
C THR A 270 -7.37 -22.60 16.26
N ARG A 271 -8.47 -22.39 15.53
CA ARG A 271 -9.27 -21.14 15.50
C ARG A 271 -9.62 -20.61 16.88
N GLU A 272 -10.28 -21.44 17.69
CA GLU A 272 -10.77 -21.04 19.02
C GLU A 272 -9.65 -20.59 19.95
N GLY A 273 -8.52 -21.27 19.89
CA GLY A 273 -7.35 -20.85 20.67
C GLY A 273 -6.73 -19.54 20.20
N ALA A 274 -6.71 -19.23 18.89
CA ALA A 274 -6.27 -17.91 18.41
C ALA A 274 -7.21 -16.79 18.88
N ILE A 275 -8.53 -17.04 18.86
CA ILE A 275 -9.53 -16.13 19.42
C ILE A 275 -9.34 -15.99 20.93
N THR A 276 -9.05 -17.08 21.64
CA THR A 276 -8.77 -17.07 23.09
C THR A 276 -7.52 -16.25 23.41
N MET A 277 -6.46 -16.34 22.61
CA MET A 277 -5.27 -15.49 22.74
C MET A 277 -5.63 -14.01 22.58
N ALA A 278 -6.43 -13.65 21.57
CA ALA A 278 -6.87 -12.27 21.35
C ALA A 278 -7.75 -11.76 22.51
N ARG A 279 -8.73 -12.54 22.97
CA ARG A 279 -9.56 -12.22 24.15
C ARG A 279 -8.72 -11.96 25.38
N LYS A 280 -7.77 -12.86 25.67
CA LYS A 280 -6.90 -12.71 26.83
C LYS A 280 -6.01 -11.47 26.74
N ALA A 281 -5.56 -11.13 25.54
CA ALA A 281 -4.85 -9.88 25.29
C ALA A 281 -5.74 -8.65 25.54
N LEU A 282 -7.01 -8.66 25.11
CA LEU A 282 -7.97 -7.59 25.38
C LEU A 282 -8.21 -7.40 26.89
N GLU A 283 -8.40 -8.49 27.64
CA GLU A 283 -8.59 -8.45 29.10
C GLU A 283 -7.39 -7.80 29.80
N LEU A 284 -6.18 -8.28 29.50
CA LEU A 284 -4.95 -7.78 30.13
C LEU A 284 -4.64 -6.34 29.71
N GLY A 285 -4.96 -5.96 28.47
CA GLY A 285 -4.78 -4.61 27.95
C GLY A 285 -5.76 -3.58 28.52
N LYS A 286 -6.93 -4.00 29.01
CA LYS A 286 -7.90 -3.12 29.71
C LYS A 286 -7.55 -2.90 31.18
N ALA A 287 -6.72 -3.76 31.75
CA ALA A 287 -6.32 -3.72 33.16
C ALA A 287 -5.08 -2.82 33.42
N VAL A 288 -4.56 -2.16 32.39
CA VAL A 288 -3.37 -1.29 32.42
C VAL A 288 -3.78 0.15 32.13
#